data_AF-A0A6P3UU80-F1
#
_entry.id   AF-A0A6P3UU80-F1
#
_cell.length_a   1.000
_cell.length_b   1.000
_cell.length_c   1.000
_cell.angle_alpha   90.00
_cell.angle_beta   90.00
_cell.angle_gamma   90.00
#
_symmetry.space_group_name_H-M   'P 1'
#
loop_
_entity.id
_entity.type
_entity.pdbx_description
1 polymer ?
#
loop_
_entity_poly.entity_id
_entity_poly.type
_entity_poly.pdbx_seq_one_letter_code
_entity_poly.pdbx_strand_id
1 'polypeptide(L)'
;MTENRKEVRVWCDGCYDMVHFGHANSLRQAKALGDYLVVGVHTDEEITKHKGPPVFMEQERYKMVRGIKWVDEVVEGAPYVTTLETLDKYNCDFCVHGDDITMTADGVDTYHLVKAAGRYREVQRTAGVSTTDLVGRMLLMTRQHFKQGDSEYSVDREPSKSMGQDRTARSPWTGCSQFLPTTQKIIQFSDGKSPQPGDKIVYVAGAFDLFHVGHLDFLEVAKKEGDYLIVGLHTDPVVNRYKYGNHPIMNLHERVLSVLACKYVNEVVIGAPYEVTKDLMEHFDVAIVCHGQTPIMPSEDGSDPYTEPKRQNKFKLLDSGNDMTTEKIVERIILHSA
;
A
#
# COMPACT_ATOMS: atom_id res chain seq x y z
N MET A 1 42.59 4.74 -9.19
CA MET A 1 41.64 4.53 -10.30
C MET A 1 40.64 3.50 -9.79
N THR A 2 39.48 3.93 -9.33
CA THR A 2 38.39 3.02 -8.99
C THR A 2 37.84 2.46 -10.30
N GLU A 3 38.02 1.17 -10.55
CA GLU A 3 37.37 0.49 -11.67
C GLU A 3 35.86 0.73 -11.58
N ASN A 4 35.26 1.29 -12.63
CA ASN A 4 33.81 1.45 -12.72
C ASN A 4 33.19 0.05 -12.78
N ARG A 5 32.71 -0.44 -11.63
CA ARG A 5 31.90 -1.66 -11.55
C ARG A 5 30.69 -1.50 -12.46
N LYS A 6 30.45 -2.48 -13.34
CA LYS A 6 29.23 -2.51 -14.18
C LYS A 6 28.00 -2.45 -13.28
N GLU A 7 27.10 -1.51 -13.54
CA GLU A 7 25.78 -1.43 -12.91
C GLU A 7 24.98 -2.70 -13.23
N VAL A 8 24.47 -3.37 -12.20
CA VAL A 8 23.63 -4.56 -12.34
C VAL A 8 22.17 -4.13 -12.45
N ARG A 9 21.55 -4.40 -13.61
CA ARG A 9 20.16 -4.03 -13.91
C ARG A 9 19.25 -5.23 -13.73
N VAL A 10 18.18 -5.06 -12.95
CA VAL A 10 17.24 -6.11 -12.57
C VAL A 10 15.90 -5.85 -13.24
N TRP A 11 15.29 -6.91 -13.78
CA TRP A 11 13.95 -6.85 -14.36
C TRP A 11 12.93 -7.54 -13.45
N CYS A 12 11.81 -6.87 -13.18
CA CYS A 12 10.59 -7.52 -12.70
C CYS A 12 9.47 -7.21 -13.68
N ASP A 13 8.49 -8.09 -13.80
CA ASP A 13 7.23 -7.75 -14.46
C ASP A 13 6.03 -8.30 -13.70
N GLY A 14 4.85 -7.88 -14.11
CA GLY A 14 3.61 -8.32 -13.48
C GLY A 14 2.42 -7.42 -13.81
N CYS A 15 1.25 -7.86 -13.34
CA CYS A 15 0.03 -7.06 -13.48
C CYS A 15 0.08 -5.81 -12.60
N TYR A 16 0.59 -5.94 -11.37
CA TYR A 16 0.54 -4.90 -10.32
C TYR A 16 -0.87 -4.31 -10.13
N ASP A 17 -1.88 -5.17 -10.24
CA ASP A 17 -3.27 -4.81 -9.95
C ASP A 17 -3.51 -4.91 -8.44
N MET A 18 -4.11 -3.89 -7.84
CA MET A 18 -4.27 -3.76 -6.38
C MET A 18 -2.93 -3.87 -5.63
N VAL A 19 -1.97 -2.99 -5.96
CA VAL A 19 -0.66 -2.94 -5.30
C VAL A 19 -0.81 -2.90 -3.78
N HIS A 20 0.00 -3.71 -3.09
CA HIS A 20 0.01 -3.85 -1.64
C HIS A 20 1.45 -4.10 -1.16
N PHE A 21 1.69 -4.06 0.15
CA PHE A 21 3.05 -4.21 0.71
C PHE A 21 3.78 -5.49 0.28
N GLY A 22 3.06 -6.56 -0.06
CA GLY A 22 3.65 -7.77 -0.67
C GLY A 22 4.35 -7.53 -2.01
N HIS A 23 3.73 -6.78 -2.94
CA HIS A 23 4.37 -6.36 -4.19
C HIS A 23 5.58 -5.47 -3.90
N ALA A 24 5.42 -4.51 -3.00
CA ALA A 24 6.48 -3.59 -2.62
C ALA A 24 7.70 -4.32 -2.00
N ASN A 25 7.49 -5.33 -1.16
CA ASN A 25 8.56 -6.15 -0.59
C ASN A 25 9.23 -7.04 -1.65
N SER A 26 8.48 -7.55 -2.64
CA SER A 26 9.07 -8.28 -3.77
C SER A 26 10.03 -7.40 -4.55
N LEU A 27 9.60 -6.17 -4.89
CA LEU A 27 10.43 -5.17 -5.57
C LEU A 27 11.62 -4.71 -4.72
N ARG A 28 11.46 -4.57 -3.40
CA ARG A 28 12.56 -4.31 -2.47
C ARG A 28 13.62 -5.42 -2.53
N GLN A 29 13.19 -6.69 -2.50
CA GLN A 29 14.10 -7.83 -2.59
C GLN A 29 14.79 -7.86 -3.96
N ALA A 30 14.06 -7.61 -5.05
CA ALA A 30 14.61 -7.54 -6.40
C ALA A 30 15.66 -6.43 -6.53
N LYS A 31 15.35 -5.21 -6.06
CA LYS A 31 16.30 -4.09 -6.04
C LYS A 31 17.56 -4.42 -5.25
N ALA A 32 17.46 -5.18 -4.16
CA ALA A 32 18.63 -5.58 -3.36
C ALA A 32 19.57 -6.57 -4.06
N LEU A 33 19.13 -7.21 -5.15
CA LEU A 33 19.96 -8.12 -5.96
C LEU A 33 20.80 -7.38 -7.03
N GLY A 34 20.56 -6.08 -7.25
CA GLY A 34 21.29 -5.28 -8.22
C GLY A 34 21.39 -3.81 -7.81
N ASP A 35 21.66 -2.96 -8.78
CA ASP A 35 21.87 -1.52 -8.60
C ASP A 35 20.69 -0.70 -9.17
N TYR A 36 19.99 -1.22 -10.18
CA TYR A 36 18.88 -0.55 -10.87
C TYR A 36 17.74 -1.53 -11.15
N LEU A 37 16.49 -1.16 -10.85
CA LEU A 37 15.31 -1.98 -10.98
C LEU A 37 14.36 -1.39 -12.04
N VAL A 38 14.19 -2.16 -13.11
CA VAL A 38 13.23 -1.92 -14.19
C VAL A 38 12.01 -2.80 -13.94
N VAL A 39 10.82 -2.21 -13.95
CA VAL A 39 9.56 -2.93 -13.75
C VAL A 39 8.67 -2.83 -14.97
N GLY A 40 8.48 -3.95 -15.66
CA GLY A 40 7.48 -4.11 -16.72
C GLY A 40 6.07 -4.25 -16.15
N VAL A 41 5.12 -3.54 -16.73
CA VAL A 41 3.70 -3.65 -16.34
C VAL A 41 2.88 -3.95 -17.58
N HIS A 42 2.06 -4.99 -17.52
CA HIS A 42 1.26 -5.44 -18.67
C HIS A 42 0.10 -4.50 -18.96
N THR A 43 -0.38 -4.48 -20.21
CA THR A 43 -1.60 -3.75 -20.60
C THR A 43 -2.86 -4.44 -20.08
N ASP A 44 -3.98 -3.70 -20.05
CA ASP A 44 -5.28 -4.27 -19.66
C ASP A 44 -5.73 -5.39 -20.62
N GLU A 45 -5.46 -5.21 -21.92
CA GLU A 45 -5.74 -6.20 -22.97
C GLU A 45 -4.94 -7.50 -22.73
N GLU A 46 -3.65 -7.37 -22.43
CA GLU A 46 -2.77 -8.52 -22.24
C GLU A 46 -3.11 -9.31 -20.98
N ILE A 47 -3.50 -8.61 -19.91
CA ILE A 47 -3.99 -9.24 -18.68
C ILE A 47 -5.27 -10.03 -18.96
N THR A 48 -6.22 -9.43 -19.68
CA THR A 48 -7.54 -10.02 -19.95
C THR A 48 -7.47 -11.28 -20.82
N LYS A 49 -6.42 -11.43 -21.64
CA LYS A 49 -6.18 -12.66 -22.42
C LYS A 49 -5.82 -13.86 -21.54
N HIS A 50 -5.14 -13.62 -20.42
CA HIS A 50 -4.58 -14.67 -19.58
C HIS A 50 -5.41 -14.93 -18.31
N LYS A 51 -6.10 -13.91 -17.80
CA LYS A 51 -6.96 -13.96 -16.62
C LYS A 51 -8.12 -12.98 -16.73
N GLY A 52 -8.92 -12.84 -15.67
CA GLY A 52 -9.96 -11.82 -15.62
C GLY A 52 -9.42 -10.38 -15.77
N PRO A 53 -10.27 -9.43 -16.17
CA PRO A 53 -9.87 -8.03 -16.33
C PRO A 53 -9.33 -7.46 -15.00
N PRO A 54 -8.33 -6.55 -15.06
CA PRO A 54 -7.80 -5.91 -13.86
C PRO A 54 -8.81 -4.91 -13.26
N VAL A 55 -8.73 -4.69 -11.95
CA VAL A 55 -9.56 -3.72 -11.21
C VAL A 55 -9.14 -2.28 -11.51
N PHE A 56 -7.83 -2.06 -11.62
CA PHE A 56 -7.24 -0.79 -12.00
C PHE A 56 -6.84 -0.78 -13.47
N MET A 57 -7.10 0.34 -14.13
CA MET A 57 -6.66 0.60 -15.51
C MET A 57 -5.13 0.63 -15.56
N GLU A 58 -4.57 0.32 -16.72
CA GLU A 58 -3.11 0.25 -16.89
C GLU A 58 -2.38 1.52 -16.48
N GLN A 59 -2.96 2.70 -16.76
CA GLN A 59 -2.38 3.99 -16.38
C GLN A 59 -2.32 4.17 -14.85
N GLU A 60 -3.34 3.70 -14.13
CA GLU A 60 -3.35 3.69 -12.66
C GLU A 60 -2.26 2.75 -12.12
N ARG A 61 -2.10 1.57 -12.74
CA ARG A 61 -1.08 0.58 -12.35
C ARG A 61 0.34 1.09 -12.62
N TYR A 62 0.59 1.69 -13.80
CA TYR A 62 1.89 2.29 -14.14
C TYR A 62 2.27 3.37 -13.12
N LYS A 63 1.33 4.27 -12.79
CA LYS A 63 1.56 5.34 -11.82
C LYS A 63 1.86 4.78 -10.44
N MET A 64 1.10 3.78 -10.00
CA MET A 64 1.27 3.15 -8.69
C MET A 64 2.66 2.52 -8.54
N VAL A 65 3.13 1.78 -9.55
CA VAL A 65 4.46 1.16 -9.56
C VAL A 65 5.57 2.22 -9.55
N ARG A 66 5.43 3.32 -10.29
CA ARG A 66 6.35 4.48 -10.24
C ARG A 66 6.41 5.16 -8.86
N GLY A 67 5.39 4.97 -8.03
CA GLY A 67 5.33 5.50 -6.67
C GLY A 67 6.15 4.69 -5.66
N ILE A 68 6.55 3.47 -5.99
CA ILE A 68 7.31 2.58 -5.10
C ILE A 68 8.78 2.98 -5.12
N LYS A 69 9.36 3.24 -3.95
CA LYS A 69 10.70 3.85 -3.83
C LYS A 69 11.88 3.02 -4.32
N TRP A 70 11.69 1.71 -4.48
CA TRP A 70 12.72 0.81 -5.01
C TRP A 70 12.73 0.71 -6.53
N VAL A 71 11.70 1.24 -7.20
CA VAL A 71 11.56 1.19 -8.66
C VAL A 71 12.22 2.41 -9.28
N ASP A 72 13.14 2.19 -10.20
CA ASP A 72 13.84 3.27 -10.91
C ASP A 72 13.18 3.58 -12.25
N GLU A 73 12.71 2.55 -12.95
CA GLU A 73 12.11 2.67 -14.29
C GLU A 73 10.87 1.77 -14.41
N VAL A 74 9.81 2.30 -15.04
CA VAL A 74 8.60 1.53 -15.36
C VAL A 74 8.45 1.44 -16.87
N VAL A 75 8.37 0.21 -17.36
CA VAL A 75 8.11 -0.13 -18.76
C VAL A 75 6.63 -0.45 -18.92
N GLU A 76 5.94 0.40 -19.67
CA GLU A 76 4.52 0.22 -20.00
C GLU A 76 4.34 -0.81 -21.12
N GLY A 77 3.25 -1.57 -21.07
CA GLY A 77 2.93 -2.59 -22.06
C GLY A 77 3.96 -3.71 -22.18
N ALA A 78 4.53 -4.13 -21.05
CA ALA A 78 5.44 -5.27 -21.02
C ALA A 78 4.71 -6.58 -21.40
N PRO A 79 5.37 -7.51 -22.12
CA PRO A 79 4.78 -8.80 -22.46
C PRO A 79 4.41 -9.58 -21.20
N TYR A 80 3.42 -10.49 -21.30
CA TYR A 80 2.96 -11.27 -20.15
C TYR A 80 4.01 -12.24 -19.59
N VAL A 81 4.89 -12.75 -20.47
CA VAL A 81 5.97 -13.67 -20.12
C VAL A 81 7.31 -13.00 -20.37
N THR A 82 8.19 -13.01 -19.37
CA THR A 82 9.56 -12.52 -19.53
C THR A 82 10.32 -13.35 -20.57
N THR A 83 10.92 -12.68 -21.55
CA THR A 83 11.78 -13.30 -22.57
C THR A 83 13.21 -12.77 -22.49
N LEU A 84 14.18 -13.53 -23.01
CA LEU A 84 15.56 -13.06 -23.14
C LEU A 84 15.66 -11.79 -23.99
N GLU A 85 14.86 -11.69 -25.04
CA GLU A 85 14.75 -10.47 -25.87
C GLU A 85 14.31 -9.25 -25.05
N THR A 86 13.34 -9.43 -24.13
CA THR A 86 12.91 -8.34 -23.24
C THR A 86 14.05 -7.90 -22.33
N LEU A 87 14.77 -8.86 -21.74
CA LEU A 87 15.90 -8.55 -20.88
C LEU A 87 17.02 -7.83 -21.64
N ASP A 88 17.31 -8.27 -22.87
CA ASP A 88 18.33 -7.65 -23.71
C ASP A 88 17.91 -6.25 -24.17
N LYS A 89 16.64 -6.06 -24.55
CA LYS A 89 16.06 -4.77 -24.95
C LYS A 89 16.22 -3.70 -23.87
N TYR A 90 16.01 -4.05 -22.61
CA TYR A 90 16.13 -3.12 -21.46
C TYR A 90 17.48 -3.23 -20.73
N ASN A 91 18.45 -3.94 -21.32
CA ASN A 91 19.78 -4.16 -20.78
C ASN A 91 19.76 -4.68 -19.33
N CYS A 92 18.84 -5.57 -18.99
CA CYS A 92 18.71 -6.19 -17.67
C CYS A 92 19.53 -7.48 -17.61
N ASP A 93 20.35 -7.65 -16.58
CA ASP A 93 21.21 -8.82 -16.42
C ASP A 93 20.38 -10.09 -16.14
N PHE A 94 19.32 -9.97 -15.34
CA PHE A 94 18.41 -11.08 -15.00
C PHE A 94 17.02 -10.57 -14.60
N CYS A 95 16.02 -11.46 -14.64
CA CYS A 95 14.73 -11.20 -14.02
C CYS A 95 14.62 -11.80 -12.61
N VAL A 96 13.73 -11.19 -11.82
CA VAL A 96 13.38 -11.64 -10.48
C VAL A 96 11.87 -11.86 -10.42
N HIS A 97 11.47 -13.04 -9.94
CA HIS A 97 10.06 -13.38 -9.72
C HIS A 97 9.87 -14.02 -8.34
N GLY A 98 8.63 -14.04 -7.86
CA GLY A 98 8.28 -14.83 -6.67
C GLY A 98 8.44 -16.34 -6.90
N ASP A 99 8.50 -17.10 -5.81
CA ASP A 99 8.61 -18.56 -5.76
C ASP A 99 7.29 -19.30 -6.12
N ASP A 100 6.42 -18.65 -6.88
CA ASP A 100 5.15 -19.24 -7.33
C ASP A 100 5.38 -20.28 -8.44
N ILE A 101 4.54 -21.31 -8.48
CA ILE A 101 4.58 -22.32 -9.54
C ILE A 101 4.06 -21.69 -10.83
N THR A 102 4.96 -21.43 -11.78
CA THR A 102 4.63 -20.86 -13.09
C THR A 102 4.80 -21.91 -14.18
N MET A 103 3.76 -22.71 -14.41
CA MET A 103 3.69 -23.69 -15.48
C MET A 103 2.66 -23.28 -16.53
N THR A 104 2.96 -23.55 -17.80
CA THR A 104 1.99 -23.48 -18.90
C THR A 104 0.97 -24.62 -18.80
N ALA A 105 -0.08 -24.57 -19.62
CA ALA A 105 -1.08 -25.64 -19.69
C ALA A 105 -0.46 -27.02 -20.02
N ASP A 106 0.68 -27.03 -20.71
CA ASP A 106 1.43 -28.23 -21.08
C ASP A 106 2.41 -28.69 -19.98
N GLY A 107 2.39 -28.06 -18.80
CA GLY A 107 3.26 -28.40 -17.67
C GLY A 107 4.71 -27.92 -17.82
N VAL A 108 4.99 -27.03 -18.78
CA VAL A 108 6.32 -26.46 -19.00
C VAL A 108 6.49 -25.19 -18.17
N ASP A 109 7.63 -25.03 -17.51
CA ASP A 109 7.93 -23.79 -16.77
C ASP A 109 7.90 -22.57 -17.70
N THR A 110 7.08 -21.57 -17.37
CA THR A 110 6.92 -20.34 -18.16
C THR A 110 8.25 -19.61 -18.39
N TYR A 111 9.21 -19.75 -17.47
CA TYR A 111 10.52 -19.10 -17.51
C TYR A 111 11.66 -20.04 -17.91
N HIS A 112 11.37 -21.24 -18.46
CA HIS A 112 12.39 -22.24 -18.79
C HIS A 112 13.57 -21.69 -19.61
N LEU A 113 13.32 -20.83 -20.62
CA LEU A 113 14.39 -20.22 -21.43
C LEU A 113 15.28 -19.29 -20.62
N VAL A 114 14.69 -18.49 -19.73
CA VAL A 114 15.42 -17.52 -18.89
C VAL A 114 16.21 -18.25 -17.79
N LYS A 115 15.63 -19.31 -17.22
CA LYS A 115 16.29 -20.23 -16.29
C LYS A 115 17.48 -20.94 -16.94
N ALA A 116 17.31 -21.48 -18.15
CA ALA A 116 18.38 -22.15 -18.89
C ALA A 116 19.54 -21.20 -19.22
N ALA A 117 19.27 -19.92 -19.43
CA ALA A 117 20.29 -18.89 -19.64
C ALA A 117 20.96 -18.40 -18.33
N GLY A 118 20.56 -18.90 -17.16
CA GLY A 118 21.09 -18.46 -15.86
C GLY A 118 20.67 -17.05 -15.43
N ARG A 119 19.68 -16.46 -16.10
CA ARG A 119 19.21 -15.06 -15.94
C ARG A 119 17.89 -14.95 -15.18
N TYR A 120 17.60 -15.93 -14.33
CA TYR A 120 16.41 -15.97 -13.47
C TYR A 120 16.83 -16.03 -12.00
N ARG A 121 16.12 -15.30 -11.14
CA ARG A 121 16.31 -15.29 -9.69
C ARG A 121 14.95 -15.31 -8.99
N GLU A 122 14.92 -15.90 -7.80
CA GLU A 122 13.70 -16.01 -6.99
C GLU A 122 13.82 -15.17 -5.73
N VAL A 123 12.69 -14.58 -5.32
CA VAL A 123 12.53 -13.90 -4.04
C VAL A 123 11.37 -14.51 -3.27
N GLN A 124 11.43 -14.40 -1.94
CA GLN A 124 10.43 -15.03 -1.09
C GLN A 124 9.10 -14.27 -1.16
N ARG A 125 8.00 -15.02 -1.30
CA ARG A 125 6.66 -14.48 -1.18
C ARG A 125 6.44 -13.86 0.20
N THR A 126 5.74 -12.72 0.21
CA THR A 126 5.46 -11.99 1.45
C THR A 126 4.28 -12.63 2.19
N ALA A 127 4.51 -13.15 3.39
CA ALA A 127 3.46 -13.73 4.22
C ALA A 127 2.46 -12.67 4.72
N GLY A 128 1.18 -13.04 4.75
CA GLY A 128 0.10 -12.26 5.35
C GLY A 128 -0.67 -11.33 4.39
N VAL A 129 -0.36 -11.33 3.09
CA VAL A 129 -1.14 -10.58 2.09
C VAL A 129 -1.12 -11.23 0.71
N SER A 130 -2.25 -11.15 0.01
CA SER A 130 -2.35 -11.41 -1.43
C SER A 130 -3.55 -10.65 -1.99
N THR A 131 -3.60 -10.41 -3.30
CA THR A 131 -4.78 -9.80 -3.94
C THR A 131 -6.05 -10.60 -3.65
N THR A 132 -6.00 -11.94 -3.70
CA THR A 132 -7.15 -12.81 -3.36
C THR A 132 -7.63 -12.63 -1.92
N ASP A 133 -6.70 -12.50 -0.97
CA ASP A 133 -7.01 -12.22 0.43
C ASP A 133 -7.70 -10.84 0.58
N LEU A 134 -7.13 -9.78 -0.01
CA LEU A 134 -7.72 -8.44 0.06
C LEU A 134 -9.11 -8.37 -0.59
N VAL A 135 -9.30 -9.01 -1.75
CA VAL A 135 -10.61 -9.14 -2.40
C VAL A 135 -11.58 -9.90 -1.48
N GLY A 136 -11.14 -10.99 -0.86
CA GLY A 136 -11.94 -11.75 0.10
C GLY A 136 -12.38 -10.90 1.29
N ARG A 137 -11.49 -10.06 1.86
CA ARG A 137 -11.82 -9.12 2.93
C ARG A 137 -12.90 -8.12 2.48
N MET A 138 -12.78 -7.58 1.26
CA MET A 138 -13.77 -6.64 0.71
C MET A 138 -15.13 -7.29 0.42
N LEU A 139 -15.17 -8.53 -0.05
CA LEU A 139 -16.42 -9.26 -0.27
C LEU A 139 -17.11 -9.67 1.05
N LEU A 140 -16.36 -9.87 2.12
CA LEU A 140 -16.94 -10.11 3.45
C LEU A 140 -17.64 -8.87 4.01
N MET A 141 -17.15 -7.67 3.69
CA MET A 141 -17.81 -6.41 4.04
C MET A 141 -19.24 -6.37 3.51
N THR A 142 -19.39 -6.61 2.20
CA THR A 142 -20.67 -6.42 1.51
C THR A 142 -21.74 -7.40 1.97
N ARG A 143 -21.36 -8.62 2.37
CA ARG A 143 -22.30 -9.65 2.85
C ARG A 143 -22.92 -9.33 4.21
N GLN A 144 -22.21 -8.64 5.09
CA GLN A 144 -22.75 -8.24 6.39
C GLN A 144 -23.59 -6.95 6.31
N HIS A 145 -23.32 -6.08 5.33
CA HIS A 145 -24.12 -4.88 5.09
C HIS A 145 -25.58 -5.16 4.66
N PHE A 146 -25.88 -6.33 4.08
CA PHE A 146 -27.27 -6.71 3.74
C PHE A 146 -28.11 -7.21 4.92
N LYS A 147 -27.58 -7.27 6.15
CA LYS A 147 -28.32 -7.73 7.34
C LYS A 147 -28.53 -6.68 8.44
N GLN A 148 -28.15 -5.42 8.24
CA GLN A 148 -28.48 -4.35 9.18
C GLN A 148 -29.83 -3.72 8.84
N GLY A 149 -30.90 -4.41 9.27
CA GLY A 149 -32.19 -3.79 9.56
C GLY A 149 -32.33 -3.60 11.07
N ASP A 150 -32.37 -2.34 11.51
CA ASP A 150 -32.98 -1.73 12.70
C ASP A 150 -32.93 -2.39 14.11
N SER A 151 -32.21 -3.48 14.39
CA SER A 151 -32.32 -4.12 15.71
C SER A 151 -31.02 -4.63 16.35
N GLU A 152 -30.02 -3.78 16.64
CA GLU A 152 -28.90 -4.17 17.53
C GLU A 152 -28.40 -3.02 18.43
N TYR A 153 -29.32 -2.37 19.17
CA TYR A 153 -28.99 -1.52 20.33
C TYR A 153 -29.44 -2.14 21.67
N SER A 154 -29.32 -3.46 21.83
CA SER A 154 -29.43 -4.11 23.15
C SER A 154 -28.06 -4.54 23.63
N VAL A 155 -27.49 -3.77 24.57
CA VAL A 155 -26.29 -4.15 25.32
C VAL A 155 -26.69 -5.22 26.32
N ASP A 156 -26.51 -6.50 25.97
CA ASP A 156 -26.69 -7.59 26.92
C ASP A 156 -25.52 -7.60 27.91
N ARG A 157 -25.82 -7.14 29.13
CA ARG A 157 -25.00 -7.30 30.32
C ARG A 157 -25.24 -8.69 30.90
N GLU A 158 -24.44 -9.69 30.55
CA GLU A 158 -24.27 -10.90 31.37
C GLU A 158 -22.81 -11.42 31.39
N PRO A 159 -22.38 -12.05 32.51
CA PRO A 159 -20.97 -12.25 32.82
C PRO A 159 -20.41 -13.57 32.28
N SER A 160 -19.28 -13.46 31.59
CA SER A 160 -18.19 -14.43 31.44
C SER A 160 -18.34 -15.80 32.12
N LYS A 161 -19.06 -16.74 31.49
CA LYS A 161 -19.00 -18.19 31.78
C LYS A 161 -19.18 -19.05 30.52
N SER A 162 -18.36 -18.82 29.49
CA SER A 162 -18.08 -19.82 28.44
C SER A 162 -16.84 -19.46 27.61
N MET A 163 -15.79 -18.94 28.25
CA MET A 163 -14.48 -18.83 27.60
C MET A 163 -13.68 -20.10 27.91
N GLY A 164 -13.84 -21.10 27.05
CA GLY A 164 -13.07 -22.35 27.14
C GLY A 164 -13.29 -23.23 25.92
N GLN A 165 -12.22 -23.36 25.13
CA GLN A 165 -12.02 -24.32 24.03
C GLN A 165 -12.58 -23.97 22.64
N ASP A 166 -12.36 -22.76 22.15
CA ASP A 166 -12.26 -22.59 20.70
C ASP A 166 -11.12 -21.67 20.30
N ARG A 167 -10.22 -22.16 19.43
CA ARG A 167 -9.03 -21.44 18.92
C ARG A 167 -9.41 -20.38 17.88
N THR A 168 -10.69 -20.06 17.78
CA THR A 168 -11.33 -19.21 16.78
C THR A 168 -11.73 -17.83 17.32
N ALA A 169 -11.46 -17.52 18.58
CA ALA A 169 -11.71 -16.20 19.16
C ALA A 169 -10.76 -15.14 18.54
N ARG A 170 -11.14 -14.67 17.35
CA ARG A 170 -10.52 -13.59 16.57
C ARG A 170 -11.21 -12.27 16.91
N SER A 171 -10.44 -11.17 16.90
CA SER A 171 -10.99 -9.81 17.06
C SER A 171 -12.16 -9.57 16.10
N PRO A 172 -13.29 -8.97 16.56
CA PRO A 172 -14.45 -8.71 15.70
C PRO A 172 -14.17 -7.73 14.55
N TRP A 173 -13.14 -6.89 14.66
CA TRP A 173 -13.00 -5.70 13.80
C TRP A 173 -11.94 -5.83 12.69
N THR A 174 -10.89 -6.64 12.85
CA THR A 174 -9.82 -6.82 11.84
C THR A 174 -9.23 -8.24 11.80
N GLY A 175 -9.94 -9.24 12.36
CA GLY A 175 -9.44 -10.61 12.57
C GLY A 175 -9.19 -11.48 11.32
N CYS A 176 -9.12 -10.89 10.11
CA CYS A 176 -8.82 -11.64 8.88
C CYS A 176 -7.32 -11.64 8.52
N SER A 177 -6.56 -10.62 8.94
CA SER A 177 -5.12 -10.56 8.64
C SER A 177 -4.31 -11.56 9.47
N GLN A 178 -3.51 -12.37 8.81
CA GLN A 178 -2.49 -13.24 9.42
C GLN A 178 -1.09 -12.61 9.40
N PHE A 179 -1.00 -11.31 9.10
CA PHE A 179 0.26 -10.61 9.03
C PHE A 179 0.93 -10.51 10.40
N LEU A 180 2.18 -11.00 10.49
CA LEU A 180 3.02 -10.87 11.68
C LEU A 180 3.95 -9.66 11.51
N PRO A 181 3.71 -8.54 12.21
CA PRO A 181 4.61 -7.40 12.21
C PRO A 181 5.90 -7.73 12.96
N THR A 182 7.04 -7.32 12.41
CA THR A 182 8.33 -7.40 13.10
C THR A 182 9.06 -6.08 12.91
N THR A 183 9.91 -5.72 13.87
CA THR A 183 10.78 -4.54 13.78
C THR A 183 11.66 -4.60 12.54
N GLN A 184 12.15 -5.79 12.18
CA GLN A 184 12.95 -6.00 10.98
C GLN A 184 12.22 -5.63 9.70
N LYS A 185 10.93 -5.96 9.56
CA LYS A 185 10.12 -5.57 8.39
C LYS A 185 9.96 -4.06 8.30
N ILE A 186 9.74 -3.38 9.44
CA ILE A 186 9.64 -1.92 9.49
C ILE A 186 10.97 -1.29 9.07
N ILE A 187 12.10 -1.77 9.59
CA ILE A 187 13.44 -1.27 9.23
C ILE A 187 13.71 -1.47 7.74
N GLN A 188 13.35 -2.62 7.16
CA GLN A 188 13.51 -2.88 5.72
C GLN A 188 12.69 -1.93 4.84
N PHE A 189 11.59 -1.41 5.36
CA PHE A 189 10.70 -0.48 4.68
C PHE A 189 10.97 0.98 5.03
N SER A 190 11.68 1.30 6.11
CA SER A 190 12.02 2.68 6.47
C SER A 190 13.31 3.12 5.77
N ASP A 191 13.39 4.40 5.43
CA ASP A 191 14.64 5.00 4.96
C ASP A 191 15.64 5.24 6.11
N GLY A 192 15.15 5.27 7.36
CA GLY A 192 15.96 5.48 8.57
C GLY A 192 16.64 6.86 8.63
N LYS A 193 16.22 7.82 7.80
CA LYS A 193 16.79 9.16 7.72
C LYS A 193 15.95 10.12 8.56
N SER A 194 16.58 10.82 9.50
CA SER A 194 15.95 11.93 10.23
C SER A 194 15.95 13.22 9.39
N PRO A 195 15.04 14.18 9.67
CA PRO A 195 15.06 15.50 9.04
C PRO A 195 16.39 16.21 9.31
N GLN A 196 16.91 16.89 8.29
CA GLN A 196 18.12 17.70 8.38
C GLN A 196 17.82 19.06 9.02
N PRO A 197 18.82 19.72 9.64
CA PRO A 197 18.63 21.07 10.17
C PRO A 197 18.16 22.05 9.07
N GLY A 198 16.97 22.62 9.25
CA GLY A 198 16.35 23.55 8.29
C GLY A 198 15.34 22.92 7.34
N ASP A 199 15.17 21.59 7.34
CA ASP A 199 14.13 20.93 6.55
C ASP A 199 12.75 21.41 6.95
N LYS A 200 11.91 21.73 5.96
CA LYS A 200 10.50 22.05 6.20
C LYS A 200 9.69 20.78 6.37
N ILE A 201 9.25 20.50 7.60
CA ILE A 201 8.50 19.27 7.91
C ILE A 201 7.01 19.44 7.57
N VAL A 202 6.53 18.55 6.71
CA VAL A 202 5.12 18.43 6.29
C VAL A 202 4.50 17.26 7.04
N TYR A 203 3.33 17.48 7.64
CA TYR A 203 2.54 16.43 8.29
C TYR A 203 1.21 16.23 7.57
N VAL A 204 0.85 14.97 7.31
CA VAL A 204 -0.47 14.57 6.81
C VAL A 204 -0.98 13.43 7.67
N ALA A 205 -2.30 13.28 7.82
CA ALA A 205 -2.87 12.19 8.62
C ALA A 205 -4.10 11.57 7.96
N GLY A 206 -4.38 10.31 8.26
CA GLY A 206 -5.57 9.62 7.75
C GLY A 206 -5.57 8.11 7.96
N ALA A 207 -6.53 7.45 7.30
CA ALA A 207 -6.58 5.99 7.22
C ALA A 207 -5.42 5.43 6.39
N PHE A 208 -5.26 5.92 5.15
CA PHE A 208 -4.40 5.29 4.13
C PHE A 208 -4.68 3.78 3.97
N ASP A 209 -5.96 3.41 4.06
CA ASP A 209 -6.43 2.04 3.87
C ASP A 209 -6.46 1.69 2.38
N LEU A 210 -6.08 0.46 2.04
CA LEU A 210 -5.82 0.00 0.66
C LEU A 210 -5.03 1.04 -0.14
N PHE A 211 -3.86 1.45 0.34
CA PHE A 211 -3.02 2.49 -0.26
C PHE A 211 -3.01 2.44 -1.81
N HIS A 212 -3.42 3.53 -2.45
CA HIS A 212 -3.86 3.57 -3.85
C HIS A 212 -3.45 4.87 -4.54
N VAL A 213 -3.69 4.98 -5.86
CA VAL A 213 -3.28 6.13 -6.69
C VAL A 213 -3.77 7.49 -6.17
N GLY A 214 -4.98 7.57 -5.59
CA GLY A 214 -5.44 8.82 -4.95
C GLY A 214 -4.55 9.27 -3.78
N HIS A 215 -4.10 8.33 -2.94
CA HIS A 215 -3.13 8.63 -1.87
C HIS A 215 -1.76 9.01 -2.44
N LEU A 216 -1.31 8.31 -3.49
CA LEU A 216 -0.04 8.60 -4.15
C LEU A 216 -0.02 10.04 -4.70
N ASP A 217 -1.10 10.45 -5.36
CA ASP A 217 -1.23 11.80 -5.95
C ASP A 217 -1.30 12.87 -4.88
N PHE A 218 -2.05 12.62 -3.80
CA PHE A 218 -2.08 13.50 -2.64
C PHE A 218 -0.69 13.66 -2.01
N LEU A 219 0.03 12.56 -1.78
CA LEU A 219 1.36 12.58 -1.17
C LEU A 219 2.40 13.23 -2.08
N GLU A 220 2.28 13.11 -3.40
CA GLU A 220 3.13 13.83 -4.35
C GLU A 220 2.98 15.35 -4.19
N VAL A 221 1.73 15.84 -4.12
CA VAL A 221 1.46 17.27 -3.95
C VAL A 221 1.86 17.73 -2.54
N ALA A 222 1.59 16.93 -1.50
CA ALA A 222 2.01 17.24 -0.13
C ALA A 222 3.54 17.31 0.01
N LYS A 223 4.28 16.44 -0.68
CA LYS A 223 5.74 16.46 -0.70
C LYS A 223 6.30 17.74 -1.33
N LYS A 224 5.57 18.42 -2.21
CA LYS A 224 5.99 19.72 -2.78
C LYS A 224 5.90 20.87 -1.76
N GLU A 225 5.23 20.68 -0.64
CA GLU A 225 5.09 21.69 0.41
C GLU A 225 6.29 21.74 1.37
N GLY A 226 7.24 20.81 1.32
CA GLY A 226 8.43 20.81 2.18
C GLY A 226 9.39 19.65 1.93
N ASP A 227 10.44 19.57 2.74
CA ASP A 227 11.60 18.71 2.49
C ASP A 227 11.48 17.33 3.16
N TYR A 228 10.61 17.21 4.16
CA TYR A 228 10.43 15.98 4.93
C TYR A 228 8.93 15.71 5.19
N LEU A 229 8.40 14.61 4.66
CA LEU A 229 6.98 14.27 4.76
C LEU A 229 6.74 13.16 5.80
N ILE A 230 5.97 13.50 6.83
CA ILE A 230 5.51 12.60 7.89
C ILE A 230 4.04 12.25 7.64
N VAL A 231 3.73 10.95 7.63
CA VAL A 231 2.36 10.44 7.49
C VAL A 231 1.88 9.83 8.80
N GLY A 232 0.89 10.45 9.43
CA GLY A 232 0.19 9.91 10.59
C GLY A 232 -0.88 8.89 10.21
N LEU A 233 -0.75 7.67 10.73
CA LEU A 233 -1.74 6.62 10.51
C LEU A 233 -2.63 6.44 11.74
N HIS A 234 -3.92 6.71 11.56
CA HIS A 234 -4.92 6.47 12.61
C HIS A 234 -5.00 4.97 12.95
N THR A 235 -5.30 4.63 14.21
CA THR A 235 -5.49 3.24 14.64
C THR A 235 -6.75 2.63 14.03
N ASP A 236 -6.82 1.30 13.97
CA ASP A 236 -7.98 0.60 13.37
C ASP A 236 -9.32 0.99 14.02
N PRO A 237 -9.44 1.09 15.37
CA PRO A 237 -10.67 1.55 16.01
C PRO A 237 -11.07 2.98 15.62
N VAL A 238 -10.09 3.88 15.47
CA VAL A 238 -10.36 5.26 15.06
C VAL A 238 -10.83 5.31 13.61
N VAL A 239 -10.18 4.56 12.71
CA VAL A 239 -10.62 4.46 11.30
C VAL A 239 -12.04 3.93 11.21
N ASN A 240 -12.33 2.87 11.97
CA ASN A 240 -13.67 2.28 12.00
C ASN A 240 -14.74 3.29 12.44
N ARG A 241 -14.46 4.10 13.47
CA ARG A 241 -15.40 5.10 14.00
C ARG A 241 -15.91 6.08 12.93
N TYR A 242 -15.03 6.57 12.05
CA TYR A 242 -15.40 7.61 11.06
C TYR A 242 -15.66 7.08 9.65
N LYS A 243 -15.23 5.86 9.32
CA LYS A 243 -15.55 5.19 8.05
C LYS A 243 -16.74 4.22 8.16
N TYR A 244 -17.09 3.80 9.38
CA TYR A 244 -18.10 2.79 9.67
C TYR A 244 -17.80 1.43 8.99
N GLY A 245 -18.74 0.49 9.08
CA GLY A 245 -18.60 -0.86 8.51
C GLY A 245 -17.49 -1.67 9.16
N ASN A 246 -16.88 -2.61 8.44
CA ASN A 246 -15.68 -3.33 8.92
C ASN A 246 -14.37 -2.71 8.37
N HIS A 247 -14.33 -1.38 8.21
CA HIS A 247 -13.08 -0.67 7.94
C HIS A 247 -12.18 -0.65 9.19
N PRO A 248 -10.85 -0.58 9.03
CA PRO A 248 -10.11 -0.64 7.77
C PRO A 248 -9.96 -2.09 7.24
N ILE A 249 -9.83 -2.24 5.93
CA ILE A 249 -9.58 -3.52 5.25
C ILE A 249 -8.16 -4.05 5.58
N MET A 250 -7.19 -3.13 5.62
CA MET A 250 -5.83 -3.39 6.06
C MET A 250 -5.64 -2.87 7.49
N ASN A 251 -5.11 -3.72 8.37
CA ASN A 251 -4.82 -3.30 9.75
C ASN A 251 -3.70 -2.25 9.78
N LEU A 252 -3.51 -1.61 10.95
CA LEU A 252 -2.52 -0.56 11.14
C LEU A 252 -1.12 -0.95 10.66
N HIS A 253 -0.66 -2.17 10.97
CA HIS A 253 0.67 -2.61 10.61
C HIS A 253 0.83 -2.89 9.10
N GLU A 254 -0.20 -3.39 8.44
CA GLU A 254 -0.24 -3.56 6.99
C GLU A 254 -0.21 -2.19 6.29
N ARG A 255 -0.97 -1.21 6.80
CA ARG A 255 -0.99 0.17 6.29
C ARG A 255 0.35 0.88 6.47
N VAL A 256 1.04 0.67 7.59
CA VAL A 256 2.40 1.19 7.82
C VAL A 256 3.34 0.77 6.71
N LEU A 257 3.39 -0.53 6.36
CA LEU A 257 4.27 -1.00 5.29
C LEU A 257 3.86 -0.47 3.92
N SER A 258 2.55 -0.38 3.64
CA SER A 258 2.05 0.17 2.38
C SER A 258 2.46 1.64 2.19
N VAL A 259 2.37 2.45 3.25
CA VAL A 259 2.74 3.87 3.22
C VAL A 259 4.26 4.06 3.14
N LEU A 260 5.04 3.29 3.91
CA LEU A 260 6.52 3.36 3.90
C LEU A 260 7.15 2.97 2.55
N ALA A 261 6.43 2.21 1.72
CA ALA A 261 6.87 1.87 0.37
C ALA A 261 6.81 3.05 -0.62
N CYS A 262 6.03 4.09 -0.30
CA CYS A 262 5.87 5.26 -1.15
C CYS A 262 7.13 6.14 -1.13
N LYS A 263 7.65 6.49 -2.31
CA LYS A 263 8.87 7.30 -2.47
C LYS A 263 8.78 8.73 -1.94
N TYR A 264 7.57 9.25 -1.76
CA TYR A 264 7.35 10.59 -1.25
C TYR A 264 7.37 10.66 0.29
N VAL A 265 7.22 9.52 0.97
CA VAL A 265 7.10 9.44 2.43
C VAL A 265 8.47 9.26 3.05
N ASN A 266 8.77 10.07 4.07
CA ASN A 266 10.01 9.96 4.83
C ASN A 266 9.81 9.23 6.17
N GLU A 267 8.69 9.48 6.85
CA GLU A 267 8.39 8.88 8.15
C GLU A 267 6.91 8.60 8.34
N VAL A 268 6.59 7.65 9.22
CA VAL A 268 5.22 7.30 9.61
C VAL A 268 5.03 7.37 11.12
N VAL A 269 4.00 8.09 11.57
CA VAL A 269 3.54 8.02 12.96
C VAL A 269 2.54 6.86 13.08
N ILE A 270 2.99 5.78 13.71
CA ILE A 270 2.18 4.57 13.91
C ILE A 270 1.18 4.80 15.04
N GLY A 271 -0.11 4.86 14.73
CA GLY A 271 -1.16 5.11 15.71
C GLY A 271 -1.26 6.60 16.08
N ALA A 272 -1.22 7.46 15.07
CA ALA A 272 -1.40 8.89 15.25
C ALA A 272 -2.78 9.21 15.86
N PRO A 273 -2.87 10.23 16.75
CA PRO A 273 -4.15 10.72 17.22
C PRO A 273 -4.99 11.25 16.05
N TYR A 274 -6.31 11.18 16.19
CA TYR A 274 -7.24 11.72 15.19
C TYR A 274 -7.11 13.24 15.05
N GLU A 275 -6.95 13.91 16.19
CA GLU A 275 -6.72 15.34 16.28
C GLU A 275 -5.23 15.65 16.13
N VAL A 276 -4.92 16.66 15.33
CA VAL A 276 -3.55 17.16 15.23
C VAL A 276 -3.28 18.05 16.43
N THR A 277 -2.67 17.46 17.47
CA THR A 277 -2.42 18.16 18.74
C THR A 277 -1.20 19.08 18.66
N LYS A 278 -1.17 20.06 19.57
CA LYS A 278 -0.01 20.94 19.75
C LYS A 278 1.27 20.15 20.07
N ASP A 279 1.16 19.17 20.96
CA ASP A 279 2.28 18.32 21.39
C ASP A 279 2.86 17.54 20.20
N LEU A 280 2.01 17.01 19.30
CA LEU A 280 2.46 16.33 18.10
C LEU A 280 3.21 17.30 17.18
N MET A 281 2.66 18.49 16.96
CA MET A 281 3.28 19.50 16.10
C MET A 281 4.63 19.98 16.66
N GLU A 282 4.75 20.17 17.97
CA GLU A 282 6.00 20.58 18.62
C GLU A 282 7.02 19.43 18.66
N HIS A 283 6.59 18.20 18.91
CA HIS A 283 7.47 17.04 18.95
C HIS A 283 8.18 16.78 17.62
N PHE A 284 7.46 16.91 16.50
CA PHE A 284 8.00 16.71 15.16
C PHE A 284 8.41 18.00 14.45
N ASP A 285 8.41 19.15 15.15
CA ASP A 285 8.68 20.48 14.55
C ASP A 285 7.93 20.72 13.23
N VAL A 286 6.62 20.46 13.24
CA VAL A 286 5.77 20.51 12.03
C VAL A 286 5.65 21.95 11.55
N ALA A 287 6.10 22.18 10.31
CA ALA A 287 6.01 23.47 9.64
C ALA A 287 4.65 23.68 8.96
N ILE A 288 4.08 22.62 8.36
CA ILE A 288 2.78 22.67 7.70
C ILE A 288 2.05 21.33 7.83
N VAL A 289 0.74 21.40 8.08
CA VAL A 289 -0.20 20.29 8.10
C VAL A 289 -1.05 20.36 6.84
N CYS A 290 -1.07 19.26 6.08
CA CYS A 290 -1.82 19.18 4.84
C CYS A 290 -2.93 18.13 4.92
N HIS A 291 -4.06 18.41 4.29
CA HIS A 291 -5.15 17.46 4.10
C HIS A 291 -5.67 17.54 2.66
N GLY A 292 -6.17 16.42 2.13
CA GLY A 292 -6.79 16.41 0.81
C GLY A 292 -8.12 17.18 0.78
N GLN A 293 -8.74 17.29 -0.38
CA GLN A 293 -10.10 17.85 -0.50
C GLN A 293 -11.22 16.89 -0.07
N THR A 294 -10.88 15.71 0.44
CA THR A 294 -11.86 14.77 0.98
C THR A 294 -12.56 15.36 2.22
N PRO A 295 -13.80 14.94 2.53
CA PRO A 295 -14.49 15.40 3.74
C PRO A 295 -13.67 15.12 5.01
N ILE A 296 -13.61 16.11 5.90
CA ILE A 296 -13.00 15.99 7.23
C ILE A 296 -14.12 15.67 8.21
N MET A 297 -14.05 14.50 8.86
CA MET A 297 -15.03 14.13 9.87
C MET A 297 -14.72 14.86 11.20
N PRO A 298 -15.72 15.32 11.95
CA PRO A 298 -15.48 15.89 13.27
C PRO A 298 -14.84 14.89 14.24
N SER A 299 -14.21 15.43 15.28
CA SER A 299 -13.78 14.67 16.46
C SER A 299 -14.97 14.12 17.25
N GLU A 300 -14.67 13.28 18.26
CA GLU A 300 -15.70 12.71 19.15
C GLU A 300 -16.50 13.77 19.92
N ASP A 301 -15.88 14.89 20.24
CA ASP A 301 -16.50 16.05 20.88
C ASP A 301 -17.17 17.00 19.88
N GLY A 302 -17.18 16.66 18.59
CA GLY A 302 -17.71 17.48 17.49
C GLY A 302 -16.77 18.59 17.02
N SER A 303 -15.55 18.70 17.57
CA SER A 303 -14.58 19.71 17.15
C SER A 303 -13.92 19.37 15.81
N ASP A 304 -13.29 20.36 15.19
CA ASP A 304 -12.50 20.16 13.98
C ASP A 304 -11.12 19.58 14.35
N PRO A 305 -10.73 18.39 13.84
CA PRO A 305 -9.46 17.75 14.19
C PRO A 305 -8.22 18.55 13.75
N TYR A 306 -8.40 19.57 12.90
CA TYR A 306 -7.34 20.49 12.46
C TYR A 306 -7.43 21.88 13.12
N THR A 307 -8.15 22.02 14.24
CA THR A 307 -8.28 23.29 14.98
C THR A 307 -6.92 23.90 15.32
N GLU A 308 -5.99 23.11 15.87
CA GLU A 308 -4.68 23.60 16.28
C GLU A 308 -3.81 24.09 15.12
N PRO A 309 -3.59 23.32 14.03
CA PRO A 309 -2.82 23.82 12.90
C PRO A 309 -3.48 25.02 12.22
N LYS A 310 -4.82 25.09 12.19
CA LYS A 310 -5.54 26.29 11.68
C LYS A 310 -5.26 27.52 12.54
N ARG A 311 -5.30 27.38 13.87
CA ARG A 311 -4.96 28.45 14.83
C ARG A 311 -3.54 29.00 14.63
N GLN A 312 -2.59 28.12 14.29
CA GLN A 312 -1.20 28.49 14.04
C GLN A 312 -0.93 28.97 12.60
N ASN A 313 -1.95 29.08 11.73
CA ASN A 313 -1.80 29.34 10.28
C ASN A 313 -0.89 28.32 9.56
N LYS A 314 -0.89 27.08 10.05
CA LYS A 314 -0.10 25.96 9.52
C LYS A 314 -0.96 24.89 8.85
N PHE A 315 -2.18 25.20 8.42
CA PHE A 315 -3.07 24.24 7.76
C PHE A 315 -3.28 24.58 6.29
N LYS A 316 -3.20 23.58 5.41
CA LYS A 316 -3.43 23.73 3.96
C LYS A 316 -4.25 22.58 3.39
N LEU A 317 -5.28 22.90 2.61
CA LEU A 317 -5.98 21.93 1.77
C LEU A 317 -5.26 21.78 0.44
N LEU A 318 -5.04 20.53 0.02
CA LEU A 318 -4.38 20.20 -1.23
C LEU A 318 -5.34 19.44 -2.15
N ASP A 319 -5.32 19.81 -3.42
CA ASP A 319 -6.01 19.07 -4.48
C ASP A 319 -5.05 18.03 -5.06
N SER A 320 -5.41 16.75 -4.96
CA SER A 320 -4.65 15.66 -5.61
C SER A 320 -4.96 15.55 -7.10
N GLY A 321 -6.05 16.16 -7.58
CA GLY A 321 -6.59 15.93 -8.92
C GLY A 321 -7.13 14.51 -9.12
N ASN A 322 -7.31 13.75 -8.04
CA ASN A 322 -7.69 12.33 -8.07
C ASN A 322 -8.80 12.07 -7.05
N ASP A 323 -9.91 11.52 -7.53
CA ASP A 323 -11.12 11.26 -6.75
C ASP A 323 -11.23 9.80 -6.26
N MET A 324 -10.19 8.99 -6.45
CA MET A 324 -10.14 7.61 -5.99
C MET A 324 -10.19 7.52 -4.46
N THR A 325 -11.09 6.68 -3.95
CA THR A 325 -11.18 6.35 -2.52
C THR A 325 -11.24 4.85 -2.30
N THR A 326 -10.99 4.41 -1.07
CA THR A 326 -11.14 3.00 -0.64
C THR A 326 -12.54 2.46 -1.01
N GLU A 327 -13.59 3.27 -0.85
CA GLU A 327 -14.97 2.89 -1.18
C GLU A 327 -15.15 2.64 -2.69
N LYS A 328 -14.61 3.52 -3.56
CA LYS A 328 -14.66 3.32 -5.02
C LYS A 328 -13.92 2.07 -5.46
N ILE A 329 -12.82 1.72 -4.78
CA ILE A 329 -12.08 0.48 -5.06
C ILE A 329 -12.94 -0.74 -4.72
N VAL A 330 -13.58 -0.73 -3.54
CA VAL A 330 -14.50 -1.79 -3.12
C VAL A 330 -15.65 -1.91 -4.13
N GLU A 331 -16.26 -0.80 -4.55
CA GLU A 331 -17.30 -0.77 -5.58
C GLU A 331 -16.83 -1.36 -6.92
N ARG A 332 -15.65 -0.99 -7.41
CA ARG A 332 -15.06 -1.57 -8.62
C ARG A 332 -14.93 -3.09 -8.49
N ILE A 333 -14.45 -3.61 -7.36
CA ILE A 333 -14.28 -5.06 -7.16
C ILE A 333 -15.63 -5.79 -7.15
N ILE A 334 -16.65 -5.21 -6.51
CA ILE A 334 -18.00 -5.79 -6.47
C ILE A 334 -18.59 -5.89 -7.88
N LEU A 335 -18.46 -4.83 -8.69
CA LEU A 335 -18.97 -4.81 -10.06
C LEU A 335 -18.33 -5.87 -10.96
N HIS A 336 -17.07 -6.24 -10.72
CA HIS A 336 -16.38 -7.30 -11.47
C HIS A 336 -16.68 -8.70 -10.93
N SER A 337 -17.26 -8.80 -9.73
CA SER A 337 -17.59 -10.08 -9.06
C SER A 337 -19.07 -10.47 -9.21
N ALA A 338 -19.91 -9.59 -9.77
CA ALA A 338 -21.34 -9.76 -10.01
C ALA A 338 -21.61 -10.32 -11.42
#